data_AF-A0A378KR67-F1
#
_entry.id   AF-A0A378KR67-F1
#
_cell.length_a   1.000
_cell.length_b   1.000
_cell.length_c   1.000
_cell.angle_alpha   90.00
_cell.angle_beta   90.00
_cell.angle_gamma   90.00
#
_symmetry.space_group_name_H-M   'P 1'
#
loop_
_entity.id
_entity.type
_entity.pdbx_description
1 polymer ?
#
loop_
_entity_poly.entity_id
_entity_poly.type
_entity_poly.pdbx_seq_one_letter_code
_entity_poly.pdbx_strand_id
1 'polypeptide(L)'
;MSYDIESRKNLHRFLEQLKLGAHYKKPHDIEQFASKATALHSHYMSNPERSSLARSEYLEPLRQSLKNYQKEIVKDKSWWGLFIGFFGFLPPHERSLQNVINQVDRSFKQAQKQQDDLLYPNFFFRILRFFGFTSNELFVRKNYKSYTSNEQLKYLSHHLMGDQELNAHETLQGKSKSSAYQHFSNDLKKFIKNSQNTLDPMTTEQLLSLKKKFDDGFVLASKIDFMLLINHVDESKERREELLYDLTYQIKHSIYNLAVGDSMIIPHGFGSEDGRHATVVECKRINQNDVVFKFINTGFGVNETASYKTIFKSALLGDNRTRPIKVSSPFNIESLLKDQFIERLLVPVVIGDNENGELMNAPLLELYRAGKLHDDEQSLELQTNGTCAQSSLLAWFKTQVTDPVFVLFNSYIIQRAHHHLHHYKGTNSELEPGLNALRRAGTITAEKKQNELLKAKDQITAELQHLRTELGSILSKKGKVVPRHLDFTAYYQKKCQGNKLNSDEKNMIANTNSLTPLKKQQTNIVKKALGIAFFQNQSSGEASNKVSDRAQKAVLAKKIAGHTAYIETANKLVP
;
A
#
# COMPACT_ATOMS: atom_id res chain seq x y z
N MET A 1 -17.24 4.82 -20.48
CA MET A 1 -17.35 4.28 -19.10
C MET A 1 -15.96 4.19 -18.46
N SER A 2 -15.81 4.30 -17.13
CA SER A 2 -14.50 4.23 -16.45
C SER A 2 -14.10 2.81 -16.01
N TYR A 3 -15.05 1.98 -15.56
CA TYR A 3 -14.85 0.55 -15.27
C TYR A 3 -16.16 -0.23 -15.48
N ASP A 4 -16.14 -1.30 -16.29
CA ASP A 4 -17.33 -2.10 -16.62
C ASP A 4 -17.39 -3.41 -15.82
N ILE A 5 -18.08 -3.36 -14.67
CA ILE A 5 -18.25 -4.53 -13.80
C ILE A 5 -19.09 -5.62 -14.49
N GLU A 6 -20.13 -5.24 -15.22
CA GLU A 6 -21.08 -6.18 -15.80
C GLU A 6 -20.44 -6.99 -16.93
N SER A 7 -19.80 -6.30 -17.89
CA SER A 7 -19.08 -6.98 -18.97
C SER A 7 -18.00 -7.90 -18.42
N ARG A 8 -17.28 -7.50 -17.36
CA ARG A 8 -16.23 -8.32 -16.74
C ARG A 8 -16.79 -9.55 -16.01
N LYS A 9 -17.92 -9.42 -15.29
CA LYS A 9 -18.64 -10.57 -14.69
C LYS A 9 -19.13 -11.53 -15.78
N ASN A 10 -19.68 -11.00 -16.88
CA ASN A 10 -20.15 -11.80 -18.01
C ASN A 10 -19.00 -12.53 -18.72
N LEU A 11 -17.87 -11.84 -18.93
CA LEU A 11 -16.65 -12.44 -19.48
C LEU A 11 -16.20 -13.59 -18.58
N HIS A 12 -16.08 -13.36 -17.26
CA HIS A 12 -15.64 -14.40 -16.33
C HIS A 12 -16.51 -15.66 -16.40
N ARG A 13 -17.85 -15.51 -16.33
CA ARG A 13 -18.79 -16.63 -16.46
C ARG A 13 -18.63 -17.36 -17.80
N PHE A 14 -18.44 -16.62 -18.90
CA PHE A 14 -18.21 -17.21 -20.21
C PHE A 14 -16.90 -18.01 -20.24
N LEU A 15 -15.81 -17.48 -19.67
CA LEU A 15 -14.53 -18.17 -19.58
C LEU A 15 -14.62 -19.46 -18.76
N GLU A 16 -15.38 -19.46 -17.66
CA GLU A 16 -15.65 -20.67 -16.87
C GLU A 16 -16.47 -21.71 -17.67
N GLN A 17 -17.53 -21.28 -18.35
CA GLN A 17 -18.32 -22.17 -19.21
C GLN A 17 -17.46 -22.79 -20.32
N LEU A 18 -16.60 -22.01 -20.95
CA LEU A 18 -15.75 -22.47 -22.04
C LEU A 18 -14.62 -23.39 -21.55
N LYS A 19 -14.12 -23.20 -20.33
CA LYS A 19 -13.19 -24.14 -19.67
C LYS A 19 -13.87 -25.48 -19.36
N LEU A 20 -15.06 -25.44 -18.75
CA LEU A 20 -15.84 -26.65 -18.46
C LEU A 20 -16.28 -27.37 -19.74
N GLY A 21 -16.52 -26.59 -20.80
CA GLY A 21 -16.95 -27.08 -22.09
C GLY A 21 -15.83 -27.44 -23.07
N ALA A 22 -14.57 -27.42 -22.66
CA ALA A 22 -13.43 -27.71 -23.53
C ALA A 22 -13.44 -29.13 -24.14
N HIS A 23 -14.25 -30.05 -23.57
CA HIS A 23 -14.47 -31.40 -24.07
C HIS A 23 -15.64 -31.51 -25.07
N TYR A 24 -16.47 -30.48 -25.20
CA TYR A 24 -17.60 -30.46 -26.13
C TYR A 24 -17.14 -29.99 -27.50
N LYS A 25 -16.84 -30.94 -28.39
CA LYS A 25 -16.31 -30.67 -29.74
C LYS A 25 -17.35 -30.86 -30.84
N LYS A 26 -18.64 -30.99 -30.49
CA LYS A 26 -19.69 -31.18 -31.50
C LYS A 26 -19.95 -29.86 -32.24
N PRO A 27 -20.35 -29.90 -33.52
CA PRO A 27 -20.63 -28.69 -34.31
C PRO A 27 -21.57 -27.70 -33.61
N HIS A 28 -22.63 -28.19 -32.96
CA HIS A 28 -23.60 -27.38 -32.23
C HIS A 28 -22.96 -26.61 -31.05
N ASP A 29 -22.11 -27.26 -30.27
CA ASP A 29 -21.44 -26.66 -29.12
C ASP A 29 -20.46 -25.56 -29.58
N ILE A 30 -19.74 -25.82 -30.67
CA ILE A 30 -18.83 -24.84 -31.30
C ILE A 30 -19.59 -23.60 -31.77
N GLU A 31 -20.73 -23.77 -32.43
CA GLU A 31 -21.59 -22.66 -32.86
C GLU A 31 -22.17 -21.88 -31.67
N GLN A 32 -22.59 -22.59 -30.62
CA GLN A 32 -23.12 -21.95 -29.41
C GLN A 32 -22.07 -21.08 -28.72
N PHE A 33 -20.84 -21.60 -28.54
CA PHE A 33 -19.74 -20.83 -27.96
C PHE A 33 -19.32 -19.66 -28.84
N ALA A 34 -19.29 -19.84 -30.17
CA ALA A 34 -19.00 -18.75 -31.11
C ALA A 34 -20.06 -17.64 -31.02
N SER A 35 -21.34 -17.99 -31.02
CA SER A 35 -22.46 -17.05 -30.89
C SER A 35 -22.41 -16.27 -29.57
N LYS A 36 -22.20 -16.96 -28.43
CA LYS A 36 -22.02 -16.32 -27.12
C LYS A 36 -20.82 -15.38 -27.10
N ALA A 37 -19.69 -15.77 -27.71
CA ALA A 37 -18.51 -14.92 -27.79
C ALA A 37 -18.75 -13.67 -28.65
N THR A 38 -19.46 -13.80 -29.78
CA THR A 38 -19.86 -12.67 -30.62
C THR A 38 -20.76 -11.72 -29.88
N ALA A 39 -21.75 -12.24 -29.13
CA ALA A 39 -22.64 -11.42 -28.31
C ALA A 39 -21.86 -10.67 -27.21
N LEU A 40 -20.93 -11.36 -26.54
CA LEU A 40 -20.08 -10.77 -25.49
C LEU A 40 -19.19 -9.64 -26.05
N HIS A 41 -18.51 -9.89 -27.17
CA HIS A 41 -17.68 -8.90 -27.85
C HIS A 41 -18.51 -7.70 -28.33
N SER A 42 -19.64 -7.94 -28.98
CA SER A 42 -20.53 -6.88 -29.47
C SER A 42 -21.08 -6.01 -28.34
N HIS A 43 -21.47 -6.64 -27.22
CA HIS A 43 -21.95 -5.93 -26.05
C HIS A 43 -20.87 -4.99 -25.49
N TYR A 44 -19.66 -5.48 -25.26
CA TYR A 44 -18.55 -4.65 -24.76
C TYR A 44 -18.20 -3.49 -25.72
N MET A 45 -18.15 -3.77 -27.03
CA MET A 45 -17.78 -2.76 -28.03
C MET A 45 -18.86 -1.70 -28.26
N SER A 46 -20.10 -1.90 -27.77
CA SER A 46 -21.16 -0.89 -27.84
C SER A 46 -20.94 0.30 -26.89
N ASN A 47 -20.23 0.09 -25.78
CA ASN A 47 -19.87 1.14 -24.82
C ASN A 47 -18.56 0.78 -24.10
N PRO A 48 -17.42 0.81 -24.81
CA PRO A 48 -16.17 0.33 -24.24
C PRO A 48 -15.65 1.23 -23.12
N GLU A 49 -14.78 0.69 -22.28
CA GLU A 49 -14.06 1.46 -21.28
C GLU A 49 -13.13 2.49 -21.96
N ARG A 50 -13.02 3.71 -21.38
CA ARG A 50 -12.22 4.81 -21.96
C ARG A 50 -10.73 4.44 -22.04
N SER A 51 -10.23 3.76 -21.01
CA SER A 51 -8.84 3.32 -20.93
C SER A 51 -8.49 2.34 -22.05
N SER A 52 -7.37 2.58 -22.73
CA SER A 52 -6.85 1.66 -23.75
C SER A 52 -6.35 0.36 -23.12
N LEU A 53 -5.74 0.46 -21.94
CA LEU A 53 -5.35 -0.66 -21.10
C LEU A 53 -6.55 -1.50 -20.66
N ALA A 54 -7.65 -0.89 -20.23
CA ALA A 54 -8.85 -1.62 -19.82
C ALA A 54 -9.41 -2.49 -20.96
N ARG A 55 -9.42 -1.92 -22.17
CA ARG A 55 -9.86 -2.60 -23.39
C ARG A 55 -8.94 -3.76 -23.75
N SER A 56 -7.62 -3.59 -23.66
CA SER A 56 -6.68 -4.68 -23.93
C SER A 56 -6.81 -5.81 -22.89
N GLU A 57 -6.91 -5.48 -21.60
CA GLU A 57 -7.11 -6.45 -20.51
C GLU A 57 -8.45 -7.18 -20.55
N TYR A 58 -9.51 -6.55 -21.09
CA TYR A 58 -10.79 -7.23 -21.32
C TYR A 58 -10.70 -8.22 -22.50
N LEU A 59 -10.09 -7.79 -23.61
CA LEU A 59 -10.07 -8.55 -24.86
C LEU A 59 -9.05 -9.71 -24.84
N GLU A 60 -7.96 -9.59 -24.09
CA GLU A 60 -6.91 -10.62 -24.05
C GLU A 60 -7.39 -11.98 -23.51
N PRO A 61 -8.07 -12.07 -22.35
CA PRO A 61 -8.56 -13.34 -21.82
C PRO A 61 -9.59 -13.99 -22.76
N LEU A 62 -10.45 -13.19 -23.39
CA LEU A 62 -11.42 -13.67 -24.38
C LEU A 62 -10.69 -14.27 -25.59
N ARG A 63 -9.74 -13.51 -26.15
CA ARG A 63 -8.92 -13.93 -27.29
C ARG A 63 -8.18 -15.23 -27.00
N GLN A 64 -7.50 -15.30 -25.86
CA GLN A 64 -6.68 -16.44 -25.49
C GLN A 64 -7.53 -17.69 -25.28
N SER A 65 -8.69 -17.54 -24.63
CA SER A 65 -9.57 -18.67 -24.35
C SER A 65 -10.21 -19.22 -25.62
N LEU A 66 -10.64 -18.35 -26.55
CA LEU A 66 -11.13 -18.79 -27.86
C LEU A 66 -10.04 -19.47 -28.70
N LYS A 67 -8.81 -18.94 -28.71
CA LYS A 67 -7.67 -19.59 -29.40
C LYS A 67 -7.32 -20.95 -28.77
N ASN A 68 -7.39 -21.07 -27.45
CA ASN A 68 -7.17 -22.34 -26.77
C ASN A 68 -8.27 -23.36 -27.12
N TYR A 69 -9.53 -22.94 -27.11
CA TYR A 69 -10.65 -23.80 -27.53
C TYR A 69 -10.53 -24.24 -28.99
N GLN A 70 -10.13 -23.34 -29.89
CA GLN A 70 -9.82 -23.67 -31.28
C GLN A 70 -8.71 -24.72 -31.38
N LYS A 71 -7.63 -24.59 -30.58
CA LYS A 71 -6.56 -25.60 -30.55
C LYS A 71 -7.09 -26.96 -30.11
N GLU A 72 -7.99 -27.04 -29.13
CA GLU A 72 -8.59 -28.30 -28.70
C GLU A 72 -9.46 -28.96 -29.79
N ILE A 73 -10.16 -28.17 -30.62
CA ILE A 73 -10.90 -28.68 -31.78
C ILE A 73 -9.93 -29.21 -32.83
N VAL A 74 -8.87 -28.46 -33.11
CA VAL A 74 -7.87 -28.80 -34.14
C VAL A 74 -7.06 -30.05 -33.78
N LYS A 75 -6.77 -30.29 -32.49
CA LYS A 75 -6.04 -31.48 -32.01
C LYS A 75 -6.66 -32.81 -32.44
N ASP A 76 -7.98 -32.87 -32.61
CA ASP A 76 -8.68 -34.11 -32.94
C ASP A 76 -8.80 -34.34 -34.45
N LYS A 77 -8.28 -33.43 -35.27
CA LYS A 77 -8.34 -33.55 -36.72
C LYS A 77 -7.27 -34.49 -37.25
N SER A 78 -7.64 -35.25 -38.28
CA SER A 78 -6.66 -35.96 -39.10
C SER A 78 -5.72 -34.97 -39.79
N TRP A 79 -4.52 -35.44 -40.15
CA TRP A 79 -3.54 -34.63 -40.86
C TRP A 79 -4.10 -34.04 -42.18
N TRP A 80 -4.97 -34.77 -42.88
CA TRP A 80 -5.70 -34.27 -44.05
C TRP A 80 -6.66 -33.13 -43.70
N GLY A 81 -7.38 -33.24 -42.59
CA GLY A 81 -8.26 -32.17 -42.09
C GLY A 81 -7.49 -30.91 -41.68
N LEU A 82 -6.26 -31.08 -41.17
CA LEU A 82 -5.34 -29.97 -40.89
C LEU A 82 -4.84 -29.30 -42.18
N PHE A 83 -4.44 -30.11 -43.17
CA PHE A 83 -3.96 -29.65 -44.48
C PHE A 83 -5.04 -28.88 -45.25
N ILE A 84 -6.25 -29.42 -45.34
CA ILE A 84 -7.39 -28.75 -46.00
C ILE A 84 -7.78 -27.47 -45.26
N GLY A 85 -7.74 -27.50 -43.91
CA GLY A 85 -7.98 -26.32 -43.07
C GLY A 85 -6.96 -25.21 -43.27
N PHE A 86 -5.69 -25.53 -43.57
CA PHE A 86 -4.64 -24.55 -43.87
C PHE A 86 -4.96 -23.71 -45.11
N PHE A 87 -5.62 -24.29 -46.12
CA PHE A 87 -6.08 -23.56 -47.31
C PHE A 87 -7.42 -22.83 -47.11
N GLY A 88 -7.92 -22.73 -45.87
CA GLY A 88 -9.12 -21.97 -45.52
C GLY A 88 -10.44 -22.71 -45.68
N PHE A 89 -10.41 -24.00 -46.02
CA PHE A 89 -11.61 -24.85 -46.09
C PHE A 89 -11.98 -25.36 -44.70
N LEU A 90 -12.63 -24.50 -43.91
CA LEU A 90 -13.16 -24.81 -42.59
C LEU A 90 -14.66 -25.15 -42.65
N PRO A 91 -15.14 -26.15 -41.88
CA PRO A 91 -16.56 -26.36 -41.67
C PRO A 91 -17.28 -25.09 -41.17
N PRO A 92 -18.59 -24.90 -41.44
CA PRO A 92 -19.31 -23.67 -41.07
C PRO A 92 -19.19 -23.27 -39.60
N HIS A 93 -19.28 -24.23 -38.68
CA HIS A 93 -19.16 -24.02 -37.24
C HIS A 93 -17.76 -23.52 -36.83
N GLU A 94 -16.70 -24.10 -37.42
CA GLU A 94 -15.32 -23.64 -37.19
C GLU A 94 -15.04 -22.29 -37.85
N ARG A 95 -15.68 -22.01 -38.99
CA ARG A 95 -15.60 -20.70 -39.64
C ARG A 95 -16.24 -19.62 -38.77
N SER A 96 -17.36 -19.93 -38.10
CA SER A 96 -17.99 -19.03 -37.12
C SER A 96 -17.05 -18.72 -35.95
N LEU A 97 -16.42 -19.75 -35.38
CA LEU A 97 -15.41 -19.59 -34.33
C LEU A 97 -14.19 -18.78 -34.80
N GLN A 98 -13.66 -19.05 -35.99
CA GLN A 98 -12.54 -18.31 -36.57
C GLN A 98 -12.90 -16.84 -36.81
N ASN A 99 -14.12 -16.55 -37.25
CA ASN A 99 -14.59 -15.19 -37.48
C ASN A 99 -14.61 -14.38 -36.18
N VAL A 100 -15.16 -14.91 -35.09
CA VAL A 100 -15.15 -14.22 -33.80
C VAL A 100 -13.74 -14.07 -33.24
N ILE A 101 -12.87 -15.08 -33.40
CA ILE A 101 -11.44 -14.97 -33.04
C ILE A 101 -10.78 -13.82 -33.80
N ASN A 102 -11.02 -13.70 -35.11
CA ASN A 102 -10.46 -12.64 -35.93
C ASN A 102 -10.98 -11.25 -35.53
N GLN A 103 -12.26 -11.13 -35.19
CA GLN A 103 -12.85 -9.88 -34.70
C GLN A 103 -12.21 -9.45 -33.37
N VAL A 104 -12.15 -10.36 -32.39
CA VAL A 104 -11.54 -10.10 -31.08
C VAL A 104 -10.05 -9.78 -31.23
N ASP A 105 -9.30 -10.49 -32.08
CA ASP A 105 -7.87 -10.25 -32.33
C ASP A 105 -7.61 -8.87 -32.96
N ARG A 106 -8.47 -8.42 -33.90
CA ARG A 106 -8.40 -7.07 -34.47
C ARG A 106 -8.64 -5.99 -33.41
N SER A 107 -9.71 -6.13 -32.61
CA SER A 107 -10.01 -5.18 -31.53
C SER A 107 -8.90 -5.14 -30.48
N PHE A 108 -8.34 -6.30 -30.13
CA PHE A 108 -7.24 -6.41 -29.18
C PHE A 108 -5.98 -5.71 -29.71
N LYS A 109 -5.58 -5.98 -30.95
CA LYS A 109 -4.43 -5.31 -31.59
C LYS A 109 -4.62 -3.80 -31.70
N GLN A 110 -5.84 -3.34 -31.96
CA GLN A 110 -6.15 -1.91 -31.98
C GLN A 110 -5.98 -1.28 -30.60
N ALA A 111 -6.49 -1.93 -29.55
CA ALA A 111 -6.33 -1.45 -28.17
C ALA A 111 -4.86 -1.40 -27.74
N GLN A 112 -4.08 -2.45 -28.06
CA GLN A 112 -2.63 -2.46 -27.82
C GLN A 112 -1.91 -1.35 -28.57
N LYS A 113 -2.23 -1.15 -29.86
CA LYS A 113 -1.61 -0.07 -30.65
C LYS A 113 -1.90 1.31 -30.02
N GLN A 114 -3.13 1.56 -29.60
CA GLN A 114 -3.49 2.81 -28.92
C GLN A 114 -2.71 3.00 -27.63
N GLN A 115 -2.60 1.95 -26.81
CA GLN A 115 -1.79 1.98 -25.58
C GLN A 115 -0.30 2.23 -25.87
N ASP A 116 0.22 1.66 -26.94
CA ASP A 116 1.61 1.80 -27.35
C ASP A 116 1.91 3.23 -27.82
N ASP A 117 1.03 3.80 -28.66
CA ASP A 117 1.15 5.17 -29.14
C ASP A 117 0.99 6.19 -27.99
N LEU A 118 0.18 5.87 -26.97
CA LEU A 118 -0.01 6.66 -25.77
C LEU A 118 1.26 6.70 -24.88
N LEU A 119 1.85 5.54 -24.59
CA LEU A 119 3.02 5.43 -23.71
C LEU A 119 4.35 5.73 -24.41
N TYR A 120 4.39 5.66 -25.73
CA TYR A 120 5.62 5.84 -26.51
C TYR A 120 5.41 6.84 -27.68
N PRO A 121 5.24 8.14 -27.35
CA PRO A 121 4.92 9.23 -28.28
C PRO A 121 5.81 9.34 -29.52
N ASN A 122 7.11 9.15 -29.30
CA ASN A 122 8.15 9.61 -30.18
C ASN A 122 9.23 8.54 -30.35
N PHE A 123 10.18 8.83 -31.24
CA PHE A 123 11.24 7.89 -31.60
C PHE A 123 12.08 7.45 -30.39
N PHE A 124 12.42 8.36 -29.47
CA PHE A 124 13.20 8.03 -28.29
C PHE A 124 12.47 7.02 -27.39
N PHE A 125 11.21 7.27 -27.06
CA PHE A 125 10.41 6.34 -26.26
C PHE A 125 10.16 5.00 -26.99
N ARG A 126 9.94 5.03 -28.30
CA ARG A 126 9.80 3.81 -29.10
C ARG A 126 11.07 2.96 -29.12
N ILE A 127 12.25 3.59 -29.12
CA ILE A 127 13.53 2.88 -28.94
C ILE A 127 13.61 2.24 -27.56
N LEU A 128 13.26 2.98 -26.50
CA LEU A 128 13.25 2.41 -25.15
C LEU A 128 12.35 1.17 -25.08
N ARG A 129 11.16 1.24 -25.67
CA ARG A 129 10.25 0.10 -25.80
C ARG A 129 10.87 -1.05 -26.58
N PHE A 130 11.54 -0.78 -27.70
CA PHE A 130 12.19 -1.80 -28.54
C PHE A 130 13.25 -2.58 -27.76
N PHE A 131 14.02 -1.91 -26.90
CA PHE A 131 14.99 -2.56 -26.00
C PHE A 131 14.35 -3.20 -24.76
N GLY A 132 13.02 -3.21 -24.66
CA GLY A 132 12.28 -3.84 -23.57
C GLY A 132 12.23 -3.01 -22.29
N PHE A 133 12.63 -1.72 -22.30
CA PHE A 133 12.51 -0.87 -21.13
C PHE A 133 11.04 -0.59 -20.82
N THR A 134 10.60 -1.04 -19.64
CA THR A 134 9.30 -0.71 -19.09
C THR A 134 9.34 0.61 -18.31
N SER A 135 8.17 1.24 -18.12
CA SER A 135 8.06 2.52 -17.40
C SER A 135 8.67 2.47 -16.00
N ASN A 136 8.56 1.33 -15.30
CA ASN A 136 9.09 1.16 -13.95
C ASN A 136 10.61 1.05 -13.91
N GLU A 137 11.21 0.32 -14.87
CA GLU A 137 12.65 0.02 -14.86
C GLU A 137 13.53 1.27 -14.96
N LEU A 138 13.04 2.32 -15.61
CA LEU A 138 13.72 3.62 -15.70
C LEU A 138 13.97 4.25 -14.33
N PHE A 139 13.07 4.01 -13.38
CA PHE A 139 13.12 4.55 -12.02
C PHE A 139 13.66 3.54 -10.98
N VAL A 140 14.03 2.32 -11.38
CA VAL A 140 14.56 1.34 -10.43
C VAL A 140 15.99 1.70 -9.98
N ARG A 141 16.19 1.88 -8.67
CA ARG A 141 17.50 2.02 -8.03
C ARG A 141 17.61 1.06 -6.84
N LYS A 142 18.66 0.21 -6.86
CA LYS A 142 18.78 -0.95 -5.94
C LYS A 142 19.29 -0.59 -4.56
N ASN A 143 20.12 0.44 -4.42
CA ASN A 143 20.70 0.85 -3.14
C ASN A 143 21.30 2.27 -3.19
N TYR A 144 21.64 2.83 -2.02
CA TYR A 144 22.20 4.18 -1.88
C TYR A 144 23.45 4.45 -2.73
N LYS A 145 24.32 3.44 -2.90
CA LYS A 145 25.53 3.57 -3.73
C LYS A 145 25.23 3.67 -5.23
N SER A 146 24.05 3.21 -5.66
CA SER A 146 23.58 3.33 -7.05
C SER A 146 22.86 4.64 -7.36
N TYR A 147 22.62 5.48 -6.36
CA TYR A 147 21.98 6.78 -6.54
C TYR A 147 23.00 7.79 -7.12
N THR A 148 22.53 8.71 -7.94
CA THR A 148 23.35 9.86 -8.36
C THR A 148 23.69 10.73 -7.15
N SER A 149 24.76 11.54 -7.19
CA SER A 149 25.14 12.39 -6.05
C SER A 149 24.00 13.29 -5.57
N ASN A 150 23.19 13.82 -6.50
CA ASN A 150 22.01 14.63 -6.16
C ASN A 150 20.93 13.79 -5.46
N GLU A 151 20.64 12.58 -5.96
CA GLU A 151 19.67 11.68 -5.32
C GLU A 151 20.14 11.19 -3.95
N GLN A 152 21.45 10.96 -3.77
CA GLN A 152 22.05 10.66 -2.48
C GLN A 152 21.82 11.78 -1.47
N LEU A 153 22.04 13.02 -1.88
CA LEU A 153 21.85 14.18 -1.02
C LEU A 153 20.38 14.38 -0.64
N LYS A 154 19.45 14.17 -1.59
CA LYS A 154 18.00 14.17 -1.34
C LYS A 154 17.58 13.07 -0.37
N TYR A 155 18.08 11.85 -0.55
CA TYR A 155 17.87 10.76 0.39
C TYR A 155 18.31 11.16 1.81
N LEU A 156 19.50 11.74 1.96
CA LEU A 156 20.01 12.19 3.26
C LEU A 156 19.12 13.28 3.87
N SER A 157 18.76 14.29 3.07
CA SER A 157 17.86 15.37 3.48
C SER A 157 16.52 14.85 4.01
N HIS A 158 15.87 13.96 3.25
CA HIS A 158 14.57 13.41 3.62
C HIS A 158 14.57 12.62 4.93
N HIS A 159 15.72 12.07 5.34
CA HIS A 159 15.83 11.31 6.59
C HIS A 159 16.31 12.19 7.74
N LEU A 160 17.32 13.04 7.52
CA LEU A 160 18.08 13.68 8.59
C LEU A 160 17.55 15.06 9.00
N MET A 161 16.70 15.68 8.20
CA MET A 161 16.25 17.03 8.47
C MET A 161 15.32 17.16 9.69
N GLY A 162 14.59 16.11 10.04
CA GLY A 162 13.70 16.13 11.22
C GLY A 162 12.74 17.31 11.19
N ASP A 163 12.76 18.14 12.24
CA ASP A 163 11.92 19.34 12.38
C ASP A 163 12.66 20.64 12.01
N GLN A 164 13.90 20.54 11.53
CA GLN A 164 14.75 21.71 11.25
C GLN A 164 14.35 22.36 9.91
N GLU A 165 14.27 23.68 9.89
CA GLU A 165 14.09 24.48 8.66
C GLU A 165 15.41 24.53 7.87
N LEU A 166 15.34 24.52 6.54
CA LEU A 166 16.51 24.42 5.67
C LEU A 166 16.58 25.66 4.75
N ASN A 167 17.54 26.55 4.97
CA ASN A 167 17.72 27.73 4.11
C ASN A 167 18.24 27.42 2.68
N ALA A 168 18.14 26.16 2.20
CA ALA A 168 18.50 25.70 0.85
C ALA A 168 17.51 24.63 0.32
N HIS A 169 16.23 24.79 0.65
CA HIS A 169 15.17 23.82 0.34
C HIS A 169 15.08 23.44 -1.16
N GLU A 170 15.29 24.37 -2.07
CA GLU A 170 15.10 24.15 -3.52
C GLU A 170 16.05 23.10 -4.11
N THR A 171 17.30 23.04 -3.61
CA THR A 171 18.31 22.09 -4.10
C THR A 171 18.19 20.70 -3.47
N LEU A 172 17.60 20.63 -2.27
CA LEU A 172 17.53 19.41 -1.43
C LEU A 172 16.16 18.72 -1.47
N GLN A 173 15.16 19.29 -2.16
CA GLN A 173 13.83 18.71 -2.32
C GLN A 173 13.74 17.66 -3.46
N GLY A 174 12.96 16.60 -3.22
CA GLY A 174 12.65 15.57 -4.20
C GLY A 174 11.67 16.03 -5.29
N LYS A 175 12.02 15.80 -6.57
CA LYS A 175 11.10 16.04 -7.70
C LYS A 175 10.29 14.79 -8.10
N SER A 176 10.75 13.59 -7.73
CA SER A 176 10.18 12.30 -8.14
C SER A 176 9.45 11.63 -6.99
N LYS A 177 8.16 11.31 -7.17
CA LYS A 177 7.37 10.60 -6.15
C LYS A 177 7.86 9.16 -6.00
N SER A 178 8.21 8.51 -7.12
CA SER A 178 8.65 7.10 -7.13
C SER A 178 9.92 6.87 -6.30
N SER A 179 10.86 7.82 -6.30
CA SER A 179 12.08 7.72 -5.49
C SER A 179 11.80 7.54 -4.00
N ALA A 180 10.84 8.26 -3.42
CA ALA A 180 10.51 8.16 -2.00
C ALA A 180 9.98 6.75 -1.65
N TYR A 181 9.04 6.21 -2.45
CA TYR A 181 8.51 4.85 -2.24
C TYR A 181 9.61 3.80 -2.34
N GLN A 182 10.51 3.95 -3.32
CA GLN A 182 11.63 3.04 -3.51
C GLN A 182 12.66 3.14 -2.39
N HIS A 183 13.01 4.34 -1.95
CA HIS A 183 13.93 4.56 -0.83
C HIS A 183 13.37 3.90 0.43
N PHE A 184 12.08 4.11 0.72
CA PHE A 184 11.40 3.50 1.86
C PHE A 184 11.36 1.96 1.77
N SER A 185 11.00 1.40 0.60
CA SER A 185 11.00 -0.06 0.38
C SER A 185 12.41 -0.66 0.55
N ASN A 186 13.43 0.02 0.03
CA ASN A 186 14.82 -0.40 0.19
C ASN A 186 15.26 -0.37 1.65
N ASP A 187 14.83 0.63 2.41
CA ASP A 187 15.18 0.75 3.83
C ASP A 187 14.47 -0.27 4.71
N LEU A 188 13.20 -0.56 4.44
CA LEU A 188 12.51 -1.71 5.04
C LEU A 188 13.23 -3.02 4.71
N LYS A 189 13.61 -3.24 3.45
CA LYS A 189 14.35 -4.44 3.04
C LYS A 189 15.65 -4.60 3.82
N LYS A 190 16.41 -3.51 3.99
CA LYS A 190 17.68 -3.52 4.75
C LYS A 190 17.43 -3.77 6.23
N PHE A 191 16.42 -3.14 6.82
CA PHE A 191 16.05 -3.34 8.22
C PHE A 191 15.65 -4.79 8.51
N ILE A 192 14.80 -5.38 7.66
CA ILE A 192 14.34 -6.77 7.80
C ILE A 192 15.51 -7.76 7.62
N LYS A 193 16.41 -7.51 6.67
CA LYS A 193 17.53 -8.41 6.35
C LYS A 193 18.79 -8.17 7.18
N ASN A 194 18.80 -7.20 8.10
CA ASN A 194 19.97 -6.93 8.90
C ASN A 194 20.20 -8.10 9.88
N SER A 195 21.33 -8.79 9.75
CA SER A 195 21.69 -9.92 10.61
C SER A 195 21.84 -9.53 12.09
N GLN A 196 22.04 -8.25 12.37
CA GLN A 196 22.07 -7.74 13.74
C GLN A 196 20.66 -7.65 14.35
N ASN A 197 19.60 -7.52 13.56
CA ASN A 197 18.26 -7.39 14.09
C ASN A 197 17.69 -8.76 14.49
N THR A 198 17.20 -8.89 15.72
CA THR A 198 16.51 -10.09 16.22
C THR A 198 15.02 -9.82 16.29
N LEU A 199 14.39 -9.54 15.15
CA LEU A 199 12.93 -9.33 15.07
C LEU A 199 12.18 -10.65 15.27
N ASP A 200 11.05 -10.60 15.98
CA ASP A 200 10.19 -11.79 16.09
C ASP A 200 9.50 -12.11 14.74
N PRO A 201 9.07 -13.37 14.52
CA PRO A 201 8.48 -13.78 13.24
C PRO A 201 7.23 -12.99 12.83
N MET A 202 6.36 -12.63 13.78
CA MET A 202 5.13 -11.88 13.50
C MET A 202 5.45 -10.45 13.05
N THR A 203 6.37 -9.78 13.75
CA THR A 203 6.86 -8.46 13.33
C THR A 203 7.53 -8.52 11.95
N THR A 204 8.33 -9.56 11.70
CA THR A 204 8.99 -9.76 10.40
C THR A 204 7.98 -9.93 9.26
N GLU A 205 6.95 -10.75 9.46
CA GLU A 205 5.87 -10.96 8.47
C GLU A 205 5.08 -9.68 8.22
N GLN A 206 4.73 -8.94 9.28
CA GLN A 206 4.06 -7.64 9.15
C GLN A 206 4.89 -6.66 8.31
N LEU A 207 6.19 -6.53 8.58
CA LEU A 207 7.08 -5.63 7.83
C LEU A 207 7.28 -6.08 6.38
N LEU A 208 7.32 -7.38 6.11
CA LEU A 208 7.37 -7.91 4.74
C LEU A 208 6.09 -7.60 3.96
N SER A 209 4.92 -7.71 4.60
CA SER A 209 3.64 -7.32 4.02
C SER A 209 3.61 -5.81 3.71
N LEU A 210 4.04 -4.96 4.65
CA LEU A 210 4.12 -3.52 4.43
C LEU A 210 5.12 -3.15 3.33
N LYS A 211 6.27 -3.84 3.26
CA LYS A 211 7.22 -3.65 2.16
C LYS A 211 6.56 -3.90 0.81
N LYS A 212 5.73 -4.94 0.68
CA LYS A 212 4.98 -5.21 -0.55
C LYS A 212 4.06 -4.04 -0.91
N LYS A 213 3.41 -3.40 0.07
CA LYS A 213 2.60 -2.20 -0.17
C LYS A 213 3.42 -1.02 -0.70
N PHE A 214 4.64 -0.83 -0.22
CA PHE A 214 5.56 0.17 -0.78
C PHE A 214 6.05 -0.19 -2.19
N ASP A 215 6.29 -1.47 -2.48
CA ASP A 215 6.65 -1.93 -3.84
C ASP A 215 5.50 -1.69 -4.82
N ASP A 216 4.26 -2.02 -4.43
CA ASP A 216 3.06 -1.78 -5.23
C ASP A 216 2.82 -0.27 -5.42
N GLY A 217 3.00 0.53 -4.36
CA GLY A 217 2.95 1.99 -4.42
C GLY A 217 4.04 2.59 -5.31
N PHE A 218 5.24 2.02 -5.32
CA PHE A 218 6.33 2.40 -6.22
C PHE A 218 5.96 2.18 -7.70
N VAL A 219 5.27 1.09 -8.03
CA VAL A 219 4.78 0.83 -9.39
C VAL A 219 3.82 1.93 -9.84
N LEU A 220 2.86 2.31 -9.00
CA LEU A 220 1.92 3.40 -9.32
C LEU A 220 2.64 4.76 -9.42
N ALA A 221 3.55 5.05 -8.49
CA ALA A 221 4.31 6.30 -8.49
C ALA A 221 5.26 6.41 -9.70
N SER A 222 5.86 5.30 -10.13
CA SER A 222 6.73 5.27 -11.31
C SER A 222 5.95 5.51 -12.60
N LYS A 223 4.72 4.99 -12.69
CA LYS A 223 3.81 5.30 -13.80
C LYS A 223 3.45 6.77 -13.85
N ILE A 224 3.15 7.38 -12.69
CA ILE A 224 2.92 8.83 -12.58
C ILE A 224 4.17 9.61 -13.04
N ASP A 225 5.35 9.30 -12.51
CA ASP A 225 6.59 9.98 -12.90
C ASP A 225 6.90 9.79 -14.40
N PHE A 226 6.61 8.61 -14.98
CA PHE A 226 6.74 8.35 -16.41
C PHE A 226 5.76 9.18 -17.24
N MET A 227 4.50 9.31 -16.80
CA MET A 227 3.49 10.16 -17.45
C MET A 227 3.92 11.63 -17.43
N LEU A 228 4.45 12.11 -16.31
CA LEU A 228 4.99 13.48 -16.22
C LEU A 228 6.17 13.69 -17.17
N LEU A 229 7.02 12.67 -17.37
CA LEU A 229 8.10 12.72 -18.35
C LEU A 229 7.56 12.79 -19.78
N ILE A 230 6.52 12.00 -20.11
CA ILE A 230 5.85 12.07 -21.41
C ILE A 230 5.25 13.46 -21.63
N ASN A 231 4.52 14.00 -20.64
CA ASN A 231 3.87 15.31 -20.73
C ASN A 231 4.88 16.45 -20.98
N HIS A 232 6.09 16.34 -20.44
CA HIS A 232 7.15 17.32 -20.69
C HIS A 232 7.71 17.27 -22.11
N VAL A 233 7.55 16.14 -22.81
CA VAL A 233 8.03 15.96 -24.19
C VAL A 233 6.89 16.07 -25.21
N ASP A 234 5.65 15.88 -24.78
CA ASP A 234 4.43 15.99 -25.58
C ASP A 234 3.30 16.58 -24.72
N GLU A 235 3.03 17.88 -24.92
CA GLU A 235 2.09 18.66 -24.11
C GLU A 235 0.62 18.45 -24.49
N SER A 236 0.32 17.47 -25.37
CA SER A 236 -1.04 17.17 -25.82
C SER A 236 -2.01 16.94 -24.66
N LYS A 237 -3.05 17.80 -24.60
CA LYS A 237 -4.10 17.71 -23.57
C LYS A 237 -4.90 16.41 -23.68
N GLU A 238 -5.26 16.00 -24.89
CA GLU A 238 -5.99 14.74 -25.14
C GLU A 238 -5.19 13.55 -24.61
N ARG A 239 -3.87 13.54 -24.83
CA ARG A 239 -2.98 12.49 -24.33
C ARG A 239 -2.92 12.46 -22.81
N ARG A 240 -2.83 13.63 -22.16
CA ARG A 240 -2.86 13.75 -20.69
C ARG A 240 -4.13 13.13 -20.11
N GLU A 241 -5.28 13.37 -20.74
CA GLU A 241 -6.55 12.78 -20.34
C GLU A 241 -6.58 11.25 -20.55
N GLU A 242 -6.05 10.74 -21.67
CA GLU A 242 -5.95 9.29 -21.90
C GLU A 242 -5.06 8.58 -20.87
N LEU A 243 -3.91 9.19 -20.50
CA LEU A 243 -3.03 8.68 -19.43
C LEU A 243 -3.74 8.66 -18.07
N LEU A 244 -4.52 9.71 -17.77
CA LEU A 244 -5.35 9.78 -16.56
C LEU A 244 -6.39 8.66 -16.53
N TYR A 245 -7.05 8.36 -17.65
CA TYR A 245 -8.02 7.25 -17.72
C TYR A 245 -7.36 5.89 -17.47
N ASP A 246 -6.17 5.64 -18.02
CA ASP A 246 -5.43 4.39 -17.79
C ASP A 246 -5.02 4.22 -16.31
N LEU A 247 -4.58 5.29 -15.64
CA LEU A 247 -4.25 5.24 -14.21
C LEU A 247 -5.49 5.08 -13.33
N THR A 248 -6.56 5.79 -13.66
CA THR A 248 -7.86 5.69 -12.98
C THR A 248 -8.40 4.26 -13.04
N TYR A 249 -8.34 3.65 -14.23
CA TYR A 249 -8.75 2.27 -14.43
C TYR A 249 -7.94 1.31 -13.56
N GLN A 250 -6.61 1.44 -13.52
CA GLN A 250 -5.75 0.55 -12.72
C GLN A 250 -6.05 0.62 -11.22
N ILE A 251 -6.26 1.83 -10.69
CA ILE A 251 -6.61 2.01 -9.28
C ILE A 251 -7.99 1.43 -9.00
N LYS A 252 -8.99 1.71 -9.85
CA LYS A 252 -10.33 1.12 -9.74
C LYS A 252 -10.31 -0.41 -9.80
N HIS A 253 -9.54 -0.98 -10.73
CA HIS A 253 -9.37 -2.42 -10.84
C HIS A 253 -8.73 -3.02 -9.57
N SER A 254 -7.71 -2.34 -9.01
CA SER A 254 -7.07 -2.75 -7.77
C SER A 254 -8.02 -2.71 -6.57
N ILE A 255 -8.84 -1.66 -6.47
CA ILE A 255 -9.88 -1.52 -5.43
C ILE A 255 -10.91 -2.66 -5.52
N TYR A 256 -11.39 -2.99 -6.72
CA TYR A 256 -12.35 -4.07 -6.92
C TYR A 256 -11.81 -5.43 -6.43
N ASN A 257 -10.52 -5.70 -6.67
CA ASN A 257 -9.85 -6.95 -6.33
C ASN A 257 -9.25 -6.99 -4.92
N LEU A 258 -9.31 -5.90 -4.16
CA LEU A 258 -8.70 -5.80 -2.84
C LEU A 258 -9.33 -6.80 -1.86
N ALA A 259 -8.58 -7.55 -1.07
CA ALA A 259 -9.18 -8.46 -0.08
C ALA A 259 -9.77 -7.69 1.12
N VAL A 260 -10.79 -8.26 1.78
CA VAL A 260 -11.35 -7.64 3.00
C VAL A 260 -10.27 -7.54 4.07
N GLY A 261 -10.13 -6.36 4.66
CA GLY A 261 -9.09 -6.05 5.64
C GLY A 261 -7.76 -5.58 5.04
N ASP A 262 -7.56 -5.76 3.73
CA ASP A 262 -6.36 -5.31 3.02
C ASP A 262 -6.48 -3.85 2.56
N SER A 263 -5.33 -3.21 2.29
CA SER A 263 -5.26 -1.83 1.80
C SER A 263 -4.28 -1.64 0.65
N MET A 264 -4.46 -0.56 -0.11
CA MET A 264 -3.51 -0.10 -1.13
C MET A 264 -3.17 1.37 -0.92
N ILE A 265 -1.96 1.74 -1.32
CA ILE A 265 -1.49 3.12 -1.28
C ILE A 265 -1.62 3.74 -2.66
N ILE A 266 -2.28 4.89 -2.74
CA ILE A 266 -2.42 5.70 -3.93
C ILE A 266 -1.52 6.95 -3.75
N PRO A 267 -0.47 7.11 -4.58
CA PRO A 267 0.35 8.31 -4.56
C PRO A 267 -0.48 9.53 -4.99
N HIS A 268 -0.55 10.55 -4.12
CA HIS A 268 -1.35 11.75 -4.34
C HIS A 268 -0.50 13.03 -4.19
N GLY A 269 -1.06 14.20 -4.49
CA GLY A 269 -0.41 15.50 -4.35
C GLY A 269 -0.64 16.42 -5.55
N PHE A 270 0.27 17.38 -5.74
CA PHE A 270 0.28 18.26 -6.92
C PHE A 270 1.72 18.67 -7.28
N GLY A 271 1.91 19.25 -8.47
CA GLY A 271 3.15 19.90 -8.84
C GLY A 271 2.90 21.19 -9.62
N SER A 272 3.76 22.18 -9.39
CA SER A 272 3.85 23.45 -10.12
C SER A 272 5.29 23.73 -10.54
N GLU A 273 5.52 24.83 -11.25
CA GLU A 273 6.86 25.35 -11.56
C GLU A 273 7.60 25.75 -10.27
N ASP A 274 6.88 26.36 -9.32
CA ASP A 274 7.41 26.86 -8.03
C ASP A 274 7.61 25.79 -6.95
N GLY A 275 7.03 24.58 -7.11
CA GLY A 275 7.18 23.54 -6.11
C GLY A 275 6.30 22.31 -6.32
N ARG A 276 6.56 21.23 -5.56
CA ARG A 276 5.72 20.02 -5.59
C ARG A 276 5.34 19.61 -4.17
N HIS A 277 4.12 19.14 -4.01
CA HIS A 277 3.65 18.53 -2.77
C HIS A 277 3.18 17.11 -3.02
N ALA A 278 3.50 16.20 -2.10
CA ALA A 278 3.15 14.81 -2.19
C ALA A 278 2.48 14.35 -0.91
N THR A 279 1.40 13.59 -1.09
CA THR A 279 0.58 13.03 -0.02
C THR A 279 0.34 11.55 -0.30
N VAL A 280 -0.14 10.84 0.72
CA VAL A 280 -0.44 9.41 0.64
C VAL A 280 -1.94 9.23 0.89
N VAL A 281 -2.64 8.55 -0.02
CA VAL A 281 -4.02 8.14 0.20
C VAL A 281 -4.05 6.62 0.35
N GLU A 282 -4.47 6.13 1.50
CA GLU A 282 -4.74 4.71 1.72
C GLU A 282 -6.20 4.42 1.38
N CYS A 283 -6.44 3.42 0.53
CA CYS A 283 -7.76 2.84 0.32
C CYS A 283 -7.80 1.47 0.99
N LYS A 284 -8.68 1.28 1.97
CA LYS A 284 -8.82 0.03 2.73
C LYS A 284 -10.20 -0.59 2.51
N ARG A 285 -10.25 -1.87 2.18
CA ARG A 285 -11.51 -2.61 2.10
C ARG A 285 -11.95 -3.04 3.49
N ILE A 286 -13.09 -2.51 3.94
CA ILE A 286 -13.60 -2.76 5.29
C ILE A 286 -14.58 -3.94 5.32
N ASN A 287 -15.26 -4.21 4.20
CA ASN A 287 -16.15 -5.37 4.05
C ASN A 287 -16.25 -5.76 2.55
N GLN A 288 -17.15 -6.67 2.18
CA GLN A 288 -17.29 -7.12 0.79
C GLN A 288 -17.75 -6.03 -0.18
N ASN A 289 -18.44 -4.99 0.28
CA ASN A 289 -19.05 -3.99 -0.58
C ASN A 289 -18.45 -2.60 -0.42
N ASP A 290 -17.71 -2.35 0.65
CA ASP A 290 -17.31 -1.00 1.01
C ASP A 290 -15.80 -0.84 1.24
N VAL A 291 -15.31 0.35 0.88
CA VAL A 291 -13.95 0.83 1.14
C VAL A 291 -13.97 2.15 1.88
N VAL A 292 -12.89 2.43 2.60
CA VAL A 292 -12.65 3.71 3.29
C VAL A 292 -11.34 4.29 2.80
N PHE A 293 -11.31 5.62 2.61
CA PHE A 293 -10.11 6.36 2.26
C PHE A 293 -9.54 7.07 3.48
N LYS A 294 -8.25 6.89 3.71
CA LYS A 294 -7.47 7.60 4.74
C LYS A 294 -6.46 8.51 4.05
N PHE A 295 -6.52 9.80 4.35
CA PHE A 295 -5.70 10.84 3.72
C PHE A 295 -4.55 11.23 4.66
N ILE A 296 -3.34 10.87 4.27
CA ILE A 296 -2.10 11.16 5.00
C ILE A 296 -1.41 12.34 4.32
N ASN A 297 -1.63 13.54 4.87
CA ASN A 297 -1.04 14.78 4.39
C ASN A 297 -0.30 15.46 5.55
N THR A 298 1.04 15.55 5.44
CA THR A 298 1.89 16.17 6.46
C THR A 298 2.25 17.62 6.13
N GLY A 299 1.81 18.18 5.00
CA GLY A 299 2.31 19.47 4.48
C GLY A 299 1.22 20.41 3.99
N PHE A 300 1.34 20.89 2.74
CA PHE A 300 0.45 21.88 2.17
C PHE A 300 -1.02 21.42 2.17
N GLY A 301 -1.95 22.35 2.43
CA GLY A 301 -3.39 22.11 2.31
C GLY A 301 -4.06 21.42 3.52
N VAL A 302 -3.32 21.12 4.61
CA VAL A 302 -3.90 20.43 5.78
C VAL A 302 -4.93 21.30 6.54
N ASN A 303 -4.78 22.63 6.50
CA ASN A 303 -5.65 23.53 7.24
C ASN A 303 -7.05 23.70 6.60
N GLU A 304 -7.18 23.50 5.28
CA GLU A 304 -8.44 23.71 4.55
C GLU A 304 -9.55 22.73 4.96
N THR A 305 -9.17 21.56 5.48
CA THR A 305 -10.12 20.53 5.93
C THR A 305 -10.12 20.39 7.47
N ALA A 306 -9.52 21.33 8.21
CA ALA A 306 -9.43 21.26 9.66
C ALA A 306 -10.83 21.28 10.32
N SER A 307 -11.06 20.37 11.27
CA SER A 307 -12.30 20.37 12.05
C SER A 307 -12.31 21.54 13.04
N TYR A 308 -13.51 21.97 13.48
CA TYR A 308 -13.63 22.98 14.53
C TYR A 308 -12.85 22.64 15.80
N LYS A 309 -12.83 21.35 16.20
CA LYS A 309 -12.02 20.86 17.33
C LYS A 309 -10.53 21.12 17.11
N THR A 310 -10.02 20.88 15.90
CA THR A 310 -8.61 21.10 15.53
C THR A 310 -8.27 22.59 15.51
N ILE A 311 -9.16 23.41 14.95
CA ILE A 311 -8.99 24.87 14.91
C ILE A 311 -8.94 25.44 16.33
N PHE A 312 -9.87 25.03 17.19
CA PHE A 312 -9.92 25.44 18.59
C PHE A 312 -8.66 25.02 19.36
N LYS A 313 -8.23 23.77 19.21
CA LYS A 313 -7.00 23.25 19.83
C LYS A 313 -5.77 24.05 19.39
N SER A 314 -5.67 24.39 18.11
CA SER A 314 -4.57 25.18 17.55
C SER A 314 -4.59 26.61 18.10
N ALA A 315 -5.76 27.25 18.13
CA ALA A 315 -5.91 28.63 18.56
C ALA A 315 -5.67 28.84 20.07
N LEU A 316 -6.13 27.90 20.92
CA LEU A 316 -6.08 28.06 22.38
C LEU A 316 -4.91 27.34 23.06
N LEU A 317 -4.47 26.19 22.53
CA LEU A 317 -3.36 25.41 23.12
C LEU A 317 -2.05 25.57 22.37
N GLY A 318 -2.02 26.33 21.27
CA GLY A 318 -0.82 26.55 20.45
C GLY A 318 -0.28 25.30 19.76
N ASP A 319 -1.06 24.20 19.70
CA ASP A 319 -0.63 22.95 19.06
C ASP A 319 -0.77 23.05 17.53
N ASN A 320 0.27 23.60 16.91
CA ASN A 320 0.38 23.71 15.45
C ASN A 320 1.18 22.56 14.81
N ARG A 321 1.67 21.61 15.61
CA ARG A 321 2.56 20.55 15.13
C ARG A 321 1.82 19.26 14.77
N THR A 322 0.65 19.03 15.37
CA THR A 322 -0.11 17.79 15.13
C THR A 322 -1.49 18.05 14.55
N ARG A 323 -1.95 17.16 13.67
CA ARG A 323 -3.27 17.21 13.04
C ARG A 323 -3.89 15.82 12.98
N PRO A 324 -5.20 15.65 13.24
CA PRO A 324 -5.84 14.35 13.07
C PRO A 324 -5.77 13.91 11.60
N ILE A 325 -5.61 12.60 11.38
CA ILE A 325 -5.71 12.03 10.04
C ILE A 325 -7.15 12.17 9.56
N LYS A 326 -7.35 12.45 8.27
CA LYS A 326 -8.69 12.51 7.68
C LYS A 326 -9.09 11.16 7.11
N VAL A 327 -10.31 10.73 7.42
CA VAL A 327 -10.87 9.43 6.99
C VAL A 327 -12.25 9.63 6.40
N SER A 328 -12.54 8.99 5.28
CA SER A 328 -13.86 9.07 4.66
C SER A 328 -14.90 8.19 5.36
N SER A 329 -16.17 8.53 5.22
CA SER A 329 -17.24 7.53 5.36
C SER A 329 -17.04 6.37 4.37
N PRO A 330 -17.61 5.19 4.63
CA PRO A 330 -17.62 4.07 3.68
C PRO A 330 -18.16 4.46 2.30
N PHE A 331 -17.42 4.09 1.26
CA PHE A 331 -17.85 4.14 -0.13
C PHE A 331 -18.26 2.76 -0.60
N ASN A 332 -19.46 2.64 -1.18
CA ASN A 332 -19.84 1.45 -1.91
C ASN A 332 -18.95 1.28 -3.16
N ILE A 333 -18.32 0.11 -3.30
CA ILE A 333 -17.38 -0.21 -4.37
C ILE A 333 -18.06 -0.10 -5.74
N GLU A 334 -19.28 -0.61 -5.92
CA GLU A 334 -19.95 -0.57 -7.23
C GLU A 334 -20.26 0.87 -7.67
N SER A 335 -20.63 1.74 -6.73
CA SER A 335 -20.79 3.18 -7.00
C SER A 335 -19.45 3.86 -7.31
N LEU A 336 -18.42 3.59 -6.50
CA LEU A 336 -17.07 4.16 -6.65
C LEU A 336 -16.43 3.82 -7.99
N LEU A 337 -16.67 2.61 -8.50
CA LEU A 337 -16.14 2.19 -9.80
C LEU A 337 -16.77 2.97 -10.97
N LYS A 338 -17.98 3.51 -10.81
CA LYS A 338 -18.68 4.31 -11.82
C LYS A 338 -18.44 5.81 -11.69
N ASP A 339 -18.15 6.29 -10.49
CA ASP A 339 -17.98 7.72 -10.19
C ASP A 339 -16.66 8.31 -10.76
N GLN A 340 -16.45 9.61 -10.52
CA GLN A 340 -15.24 10.33 -10.91
C GLN A 340 -14.31 10.63 -9.72
N PHE A 341 -14.55 10.05 -8.53
CA PHE A 341 -13.80 10.39 -7.33
C PHE A 341 -12.31 10.05 -7.48
N ILE A 342 -12.00 8.83 -7.95
CA ILE A 342 -10.60 8.41 -8.22
C ILE A 342 -9.96 9.27 -9.30
N GLU A 343 -10.70 9.58 -10.37
CA GLU A 343 -10.21 10.42 -11.46
C GLU A 343 -9.81 11.80 -10.93
N ARG A 344 -10.70 12.44 -10.15
CA ARG A 344 -10.46 13.75 -9.53
C ARG A 344 -9.34 13.75 -8.49
N LEU A 345 -9.10 12.64 -7.80
CA LEU A 345 -7.92 12.49 -6.96
C LEU A 345 -6.63 12.54 -7.79
N LEU A 346 -6.63 12.02 -9.02
CA LEU A 346 -5.42 11.89 -9.85
C LEU A 346 -5.15 13.11 -10.75
N VAL A 347 -6.20 13.87 -11.12
CA VAL A 347 -6.08 15.12 -11.91
C VAL A 347 -4.93 16.04 -11.46
N PRO A 348 -4.83 16.45 -10.17
CA PRO A 348 -3.77 17.37 -9.74
C PRO A 348 -2.37 16.78 -9.84
N VAL A 349 -2.24 15.45 -9.96
CA VAL A 349 -0.98 14.74 -10.09
C VAL A 349 -0.56 14.54 -11.54
N VAL A 350 -1.52 14.37 -12.46
CA VAL A 350 -1.27 13.97 -13.86
C VAL A 350 -1.44 15.12 -14.85
N ILE A 351 -2.46 15.96 -14.66
CA ILE A 351 -2.86 17.00 -15.62
C ILE A 351 -2.39 18.38 -15.20
N GLY A 352 -2.18 18.59 -13.89
CA GLY A 352 -1.98 19.90 -13.24
C GLY A 352 -1.30 20.97 -14.08
N ASP A 353 -2.12 21.84 -14.67
CA ASP A 353 -1.72 23.16 -15.15
C ASP A 353 -1.60 24.05 -13.89
N ASN A 354 -0.40 24.55 -13.60
CA ASN A 354 -0.01 25.58 -12.63
C ASN A 354 -0.70 25.60 -11.22
N GLU A 355 0.12 25.45 -10.18
CA GLU A 355 -0.06 25.92 -8.78
C GLU A 355 -1.27 25.51 -7.92
N ASN A 356 -2.19 24.65 -8.35
CA ASN A 356 -3.44 24.53 -7.59
C ASN A 356 -3.47 23.43 -6.53
N GLY A 357 -2.93 23.73 -5.34
CA GLY A 357 -3.21 22.97 -4.12
C GLY A 357 -4.72 22.86 -3.82
N GLU A 358 -5.54 23.79 -4.32
CA GLU A 358 -7.00 23.73 -4.30
C GLU A 358 -7.55 22.48 -5.01
N LEU A 359 -7.00 22.11 -6.18
CA LEU A 359 -7.43 20.91 -6.91
C LEU A 359 -7.07 19.63 -6.16
N MET A 360 -5.94 19.62 -5.44
CA MET A 360 -5.54 18.50 -4.58
C MET A 360 -6.57 18.26 -3.46
N ASN A 361 -7.09 19.33 -2.87
CA ASN A 361 -8.01 19.28 -1.74
C ASN A 361 -9.49 19.23 -2.15
N ALA A 362 -9.84 19.59 -3.38
CA ALA A 362 -11.23 19.63 -3.84
C ALA A 362 -12.03 18.33 -3.57
N PRO A 363 -11.49 17.11 -3.81
CA PRO A 363 -12.21 15.88 -3.46
C PRO A 363 -12.44 15.72 -1.95
N LEU A 364 -11.51 16.17 -1.11
CA LEU A 364 -11.63 16.08 0.34
C LEU A 364 -12.62 17.13 0.86
N LEU A 365 -12.59 18.35 0.33
CA LEU A 365 -13.53 19.42 0.68
C LEU A 365 -14.98 19.04 0.36
N GLU A 366 -15.20 18.33 -0.75
CA GLU A 366 -16.53 17.81 -1.08
C GLU A 366 -17.00 16.77 -0.06
N LEU A 367 -16.14 15.83 0.34
CA LEU A 367 -16.47 14.88 1.40
C LEU A 367 -16.75 15.58 2.72
N TYR A 368 -15.95 16.60 3.06
CA TYR A 368 -16.15 17.40 4.26
C TYR A 368 -17.51 18.11 4.24
N ARG A 369 -17.84 18.81 3.15
CA ARG A 369 -19.13 19.51 2.98
C ARG A 369 -20.32 18.54 2.99
N ALA A 370 -20.13 17.31 2.51
CA ALA A 370 -21.14 16.26 2.55
C ALA A 370 -21.24 15.52 3.90
N GLY A 371 -20.46 15.90 4.92
CA GLY A 371 -20.42 15.20 6.22
C GLY A 371 -19.84 13.78 6.13
N LYS A 372 -19.03 13.51 5.10
CA LYS A 372 -18.41 12.20 4.80
C LYS A 372 -16.89 12.20 5.02
N LEU A 373 -16.32 13.20 5.68
CA LEU A 373 -14.91 13.27 6.06
C LEU A 373 -14.80 13.50 7.56
N HIS A 374 -14.05 12.64 8.24
CA HIS A 374 -13.97 12.57 9.70
C HIS A 374 -12.52 12.65 10.19
N ASP A 375 -12.35 13.04 11.44
CA ASP A 375 -11.06 12.96 12.14
C ASP A 375 -10.86 11.53 12.68
N ASP A 376 -9.72 10.92 12.34
CA ASP A 376 -9.24 9.67 12.96
C ASP A 376 -8.75 9.95 14.39
N GLU A 377 -8.70 8.92 15.22
CA GLU A 377 -8.07 8.99 16.55
C GLU A 377 -6.55 9.22 16.43
N GLN A 378 -5.95 8.70 15.37
CA GLN A 378 -4.55 8.89 15.04
C GLN A 378 -4.28 10.28 14.49
N SER A 379 -3.18 10.89 14.93
CA SER A 379 -2.72 12.20 14.45
C SER A 379 -1.38 12.10 13.72
N LEU A 380 -1.22 12.98 12.73
CA LEU A 380 0.00 13.22 11.97
C LEU A 380 0.81 14.32 12.64
N GLU A 381 2.13 14.21 12.53
CA GLU A 381 3.06 15.31 12.77
C GLU A 381 3.26 16.05 11.44
N LEU A 382 3.09 17.37 11.46
CA LEU A 382 3.28 18.21 10.29
C LEU A 382 4.76 18.43 10.03
N GLN A 383 5.15 18.38 8.76
CA GLN A 383 6.53 18.66 8.36
C GLN A 383 6.78 20.18 8.33
N THR A 384 8.04 20.57 8.50
CA THR A 384 8.50 21.96 8.39
C THR A 384 9.45 22.22 7.22
N ASN A 385 9.84 21.17 6.47
CA ASN A 385 11.05 21.22 5.64
C ASN A 385 10.93 20.68 4.20
N GLY A 386 9.72 20.54 3.66
CA GLY A 386 9.49 20.20 2.25
C GLY A 386 9.74 18.73 1.87
N THR A 387 9.86 17.82 2.85
CA THR A 387 10.09 16.37 2.65
C THR A 387 8.78 15.57 2.47
N CYS A 388 7.81 16.15 1.76
CA CYS A 388 6.38 15.79 1.81
C CYS A 388 6.07 14.31 1.56
N ALA A 389 6.66 13.72 0.52
CA ALA A 389 6.45 12.31 0.17
C ALA A 389 6.98 11.38 1.27
N GLN A 390 8.22 11.58 1.71
CA GLN A 390 8.85 10.73 2.72
C GLN A 390 8.13 10.87 4.06
N SER A 391 7.80 12.09 4.47
CA SER A 391 7.08 12.37 5.71
C SER A 391 5.68 11.73 5.70
N SER A 392 4.95 11.82 4.59
CA SER A 392 3.65 11.16 4.45
C SER A 392 3.75 9.63 4.46
N LEU A 393 4.79 9.05 3.82
CA LEU A 393 5.04 7.60 3.85
C LEU A 393 5.43 7.10 5.24
N LEU A 394 6.28 7.84 5.95
CA LEU A 394 6.68 7.53 7.32
C LEU A 394 5.50 7.62 8.29
N ALA A 395 4.66 8.64 8.13
CA ALA A 395 3.45 8.80 8.93
C ALA A 395 2.43 7.69 8.63
N TRP A 396 2.24 7.32 7.35
CA TRP A 396 1.45 6.15 6.99
C TRP A 396 2.01 4.88 7.65
N PHE A 397 3.32 4.61 7.51
CA PHE A 397 3.96 3.45 8.14
C PHE A 397 3.72 3.39 9.65
N LYS A 398 3.82 4.54 10.35
CA LYS A 398 3.52 4.65 11.78
C LYS A 398 2.10 4.20 12.12
N THR A 399 1.11 4.47 11.26
CA THR A 399 -0.28 4.00 11.49
C THR A 399 -0.45 2.49 11.37
N GLN A 400 0.48 1.80 10.69
CA GLN A 400 0.39 0.38 10.35
C GLN A 400 1.14 -0.54 11.32
N VAL A 401 2.04 0.02 12.14
CA VAL A 401 2.86 -0.74 13.10
C VAL A 401 2.66 -0.23 14.52
N THR A 402 3.01 -1.03 15.53
CA THR A 402 3.04 -0.55 16.91
C THR A 402 4.19 0.41 17.14
N ASP A 403 4.03 1.37 18.05
CA ASP A 403 5.05 2.38 18.37
C ASP A 403 6.47 1.83 18.59
N PRO A 404 6.69 0.69 19.30
CA PRO A 404 8.04 0.14 19.44
C PRO A 404 8.67 -0.22 18.09
N VAL A 405 7.92 -0.88 17.20
CA VAL A 405 8.40 -1.26 15.86
C VAL A 405 8.74 -0.01 15.04
N PHE A 406 7.91 1.03 15.12
CA PHE A 406 8.18 2.32 14.47
C PHE A 406 9.48 2.95 14.99
N VAL A 407 9.66 3.02 16.32
CA VAL A 407 10.87 3.59 16.94
C VAL A 407 12.13 2.82 16.49
N LEU A 408 12.11 1.48 16.53
CA LEU A 408 13.25 0.67 16.07
C LEU A 408 13.61 0.96 14.60
N PHE A 409 12.61 0.92 13.73
CA PHE A 409 12.81 1.15 12.30
C PHE A 409 13.36 2.57 12.05
N ASN A 410 12.74 3.58 12.66
CA ASN A 410 13.11 4.97 12.46
C ASN A 410 14.53 5.26 12.98
N SER A 411 14.89 4.76 14.17
CA SER A 411 16.25 4.91 14.69
C SER A 411 17.29 4.23 13.80
N TYR A 412 16.99 3.03 13.26
CA TYR A 412 17.88 2.34 12.33
C TYR A 412 18.13 3.14 11.04
N ILE A 413 17.08 3.64 10.39
CA ILE A 413 17.25 4.38 9.13
C ILE A 413 17.96 5.73 9.34
N ILE A 414 17.69 6.41 10.46
CA ILE A 414 18.35 7.68 10.79
C ILE A 414 19.84 7.48 11.06
N GLN A 415 20.22 6.50 11.87
CA GLN A 415 21.64 6.19 12.12
C GLN A 415 22.36 5.83 10.82
N ARG A 416 21.72 5.04 9.97
CA ARG A 416 22.26 4.67 8.67
C ARG A 416 22.43 5.88 7.76
N ALA A 417 21.43 6.76 7.66
CA ALA A 417 21.52 7.99 6.88
C ALA A 417 22.62 8.91 7.43
N HIS A 418 22.73 9.04 8.76
CA HIS A 418 23.76 9.83 9.42
C HIS A 418 25.17 9.31 9.10
N HIS A 419 25.35 7.99 9.13
CA HIS A 419 26.59 7.35 8.69
C HIS A 419 26.91 7.66 7.22
N HIS A 420 25.93 7.60 6.30
CA HIS A 420 26.15 7.95 4.90
C HIS A 420 26.52 9.43 4.73
N LEU A 421 25.91 10.33 5.51
CA LEU A 421 26.25 11.76 5.49
C LEU A 421 27.72 12.02 5.89
N HIS A 422 28.23 11.32 6.91
CA HIS A 422 29.65 11.41 7.28
C HIS A 422 30.61 10.96 6.18
N HIS A 423 30.17 10.05 5.31
CA HIS A 423 30.98 9.52 4.20
C HIS A 423 30.65 10.17 2.86
N TYR A 424 29.78 11.17 2.83
CA TYR A 424 29.39 11.87 1.61
C TYR A 424 30.53 12.79 1.15
N LYS A 425 31.04 12.55 -0.06
CA LYS A 425 32.21 13.25 -0.65
C LYS A 425 31.85 14.26 -1.75
N GLY A 426 30.60 14.71 -1.85
CA GLY A 426 30.21 15.70 -2.87
C GLY A 426 30.87 17.05 -2.60
N THR A 427 31.63 17.58 -3.57
CA THR A 427 32.45 18.80 -3.43
C THR A 427 31.93 19.98 -4.26
N ASN A 428 30.61 20.14 -4.42
CA ASN A 428 30.07 21.32 -5.10
C ASN A 428 29.98 22.49 -4.10
N SER A 429 30.72 23.57 -4.36
CA SER A 429 30.76 24.77 -3.52
C SER A 429 29.40 25.44 -3.34
N GLU A 430 28.50 25.32 -4.31
CA GLU A 430 27.13 25.87 -4.21
C GLU A 430 26.26 25.08 -3.20
N LEU A 431 26.60 23.82 -2.93
CA LEU A 431 25.85 22.95 -2.02
C LEU A 431 26.38 22.95 -0.58
N GLU A 432 27.55 23.53 -0.33
CA GLU A 432 28.22 23.53 0.98
C GLU A 432 27.36 24.12 2.11
N PRO A 433 26.69 25.28 1.95
CA PRO A 433 25.81 25.82 3.00
C PRO A 433 24.68 24.85 3.37
N GLY A 434 24.02 24.25 2.36
CA GLY A 434 22.96 23.27 2.55
C GLY A 434 23.46 21.96 3.19
N LEU A 435 24.66 21.51 2.80
CA LEU A 435 25.31 20.32 3.36
C LEU A 435 25.69 20.53 4.83
N ASN A 436 26.19 21.72 5.19
CA ASN A 436 26.52 22.05 6.58
C ASN A 436 25.27 22.21 7.45
N ALA A 437 24.17 22.76 6.91
CA ALA A 437 22.87 22.74 7.57
C ALA A 437 22.38 21.30 7.79
N LEU A 438 22.48 20.44 6.77
CA LEU A 438 22.11 19.03 6.85
C LEU A 438 22.95 18.24 7.86
N ARG A 439 24.26 18.52 7.97
CA ARG A 439 25.13 17.92 9.00
C ARG A 439 24.66 18.27 10.41
N ARG A 440 24.36 19.54 10.68
CA ARG A 440 23.82 19.98 11.98
C ARG A 440 22.47 19.34 12.28
N ALA A 441 21.54 19.38 11.32
CA ALA A 441 20.23 18.76 11.46
C ALA A 441 20.35 17.24 11.68
N GLY A 442 21.26 16.58 10.96
CA GLY A 442 21.53 15.16 11.08
C GLY A 442 22.02 14.75 12.46
N THR A 443 22.93 15.51 13.08
CA THR A 443 23.35 15.28 14.46
C THR A 443 22.18 15.39 15.44
N ILE A 444 21.40 16.49 15.36
CA ILE A 444 20.25 16.73 16.25
C ILE A 444 19.20 15.62 16.09
N THR A 445 18.85 15.27 14.86
CA THR A 445 17.85 14.23 14.56
C THR A 445 18.34 12.85 15.02
N ALA A 446 19.62 12.52 14.81
CA ALA A 446 20.20 11.27 15.27
C ALA A 446 20.17 11.15 16.80
N GLU A 447 20.56 12.21 17.52
CA GLU A 447 20.49 12.27 18.99
C GLU A 447 19.05 12.15 19.50
N LYS A 448 18.10 12.89 18.89
CA LYS A 448 16.66 12.80 19.23
C LYS A 448 16.15 11.37 19.09
N LYS A 449 16.44 10.70 17.96
CA LYS A 449 15.98 9.32 17.70
C LYS A 449 16.71 8.26 18.52
N GLN A 450 17.95 8.51 18.91
CA GLN A 450 18.65 7.66 19.88
C GLN A 450 18.01 7.77 21.27
N ASN A 451 17.69 8.99 21.72
CA ASN A 451 17.00 9.21 23.00
C ASN A 451 15.58 8.61 23.02
N GLU A 452 14.83 8.70 21.91
CA GLU A 452 13.55 8.02 21.75
C GLU A 452 13.69 6.49 21.86
N LEU A 453 14.72 5.91 21.24
CA LEU A 453 15.02 4.48 21.33
C LEU A 453 15.37 4.03 22.76
N LEU A 454 16.18 4.81 23.48
CA LEU A 454 16.54 4.51 24.86
C LEU A 454 15.31 4.52 25.78
N LYS A 455 14.45 5.55 25.67
CA LYS A 455 13.20 5.62 26.44
C LYS A 455 12.27 4.44 26.15
N ALA A 456 12.10 4.10 24.87
CA ALA A 456 11.27 2.96 24.47
C ALA A 456 11.86 1.62 24.97
N LYS A 457 13.18 1.45 24.93
CA LYS A 457 13.87 0.29 25.51
C LYS A 457 13.64 0.17 27.02
N ASP A 458 13.72 1.27 27.76
CA ASP A 458 13.48 1.25 29.21
C ASP A 458 12.04 0.86 29.54
N GLN A 459 11.07 1.42 28.80
CA GLN A 459 9.66 1.05 28.91
C GLN A 459 9.45 -0.45 28.63
N ILE A 460 9.94 -0.95 27.48
CA ILE A 460 9.80 -2.35 27.09
C ILE A 460 10.51 -3.29 28.07
N THR A 461 11.62 -2.85 28.68
CA THR A 461 12.31 -3.61 29.74
C THR A 461 11.45 -3.74 31.00
N ALA A 462 10.80 -2.66 31.43
CA ALA A 462 9.86 -2.71 32.55
C ALA A 462 8.64 -3.62 32.25
N GLU A 463 8.08 -3.51 31.04
CA GLU A 463 6.98 -4.36 30.58
C GLU A 463 7.38 -5.84 30.53
N LEU A 464 8.61 -6.16 30.07
CA LEU A 464 9.16 -7.51 30.07
C LEU A 464 9.26 -8.11 31.48
N GLN A 465 9.70 -7.33 32.46
CA GLN A 465 9.78 -7.77 33.86
C GLN A 465 8.39 -8.09 34.42
N HIS A 466 7.41 -7.23 34.12
CA HIS A 466 6.01 -7.44 34.49
C HIS A 466 5.44 -8.72 33.85
N LEU A 467 5.62 -8.89 32.53
CA LEU A 467 5.20 -10.08 31.79
C LEU A 467 5.78 -11.38 32.36
N ARG A 468 7.07 -11.37 32.73
CA ARG A 468 7.73 -12.53 33.37
C ARG A 468 7.15 -12.83 34.75
N THR A 469 6.81 -11.80 35.52
CA THR A 469 6.18 -11.94 36.84
C THR A 469 4.79 -12.55 36.73
N GLU A 470 3.96 -12.05 35.80
CA GLU A 470 2.64 -12.61 35.52
C GLU A 470 2.72 -14.07 35.07
N LEU A 471 3.60 -14.38 34.10
CA LEU A 471 3.78 -15.76 33.65
C LEU A 471 4.26 -16.66 34.80
N GLY A 472 5.15 -16.16 35.67
CA GLY A 472 5.58 -16.87 36.87
C GLY A 472 4.42 -17.22 37.79
N SER A 473 3.52 -16.27 38.05
CA SER A 473 2.32 -16.49 38.87
C SER A 473 1.41 -17.58 38.31
N ILE A 474 1.22 -17.61 36.98
CA ILE A 474 0.35 -18.57 36.29
C ILE A 474 1.01 -19.95 36.15
N LEU A 475 2.35 -20.00 36.05
CA LEU A 475 3.09 -21.26 36.05
C LEU A 475 3.16 -21.89 37.44
N SER A 476 3.03 -21.10 38.50
CA SER A 476 3.24 -21.58 39.84
C SER A 476 2.00 -21.38 40.72
N LYS A 477 1.25 -22.46 40.88
CA LYS A 477 0.47 -22.68 42.13
C LYS A 477 1.38 -22.80 43.38
N LYS A 478 2.73 -22.71 43.23
CA LYS A 478 3.77 -22.94 44.26
C LYS A 478 5.09 -22.15 44.03
N GLY A 479 5.04 -20.85 43.74
CA GLY A 479 6.21 -19.93 43.84
C GLY A 479 7.50 -20.28 43.05
N LYS A 480 7.41 -20.83 41.82
CA LYS A 480 8.60 -21.10 40.98
C LYS A 480 8.89 -19.94 40.03
N VAL A 481 10.14 -19.48 40.02
CA VAL A 481 10.65 -18.43 39.12
C VAL A 481 10.69 -18.95 37.68
N VAL A 482 10.25 -18.14 36.71
CA VAL A 482 10.36 -18.46 35.28
C VAL A 482 11.84 -18.63 34.92
N PRO A 483 12.28 -19.77 34.34
CA PRO A 483 13.69 -19.98 34.02
C PRO A 483 14.22 -18.88 33.10
N ARG A 484 15.37 -18.28 33.45
CA ARG A 484 15.99 -17.22 32.64
C ARG A 484 16.39 -17.67 31.23
N HIS A 485 16.64 -18.98 31.05
CA HIS A 485 17.07 -19.61 29.79
C HIS A 485 15.92 -20.25 29.00
N LEU A 486 14.66 -20.01 29.36
CA LEU A 486 13.53 -20.57 28.61
C LEU A 486 13.43 -19.91 27.23
N ASP A 487 13.47 -20.71 26.17
CA ASP A 487 13.09 -20.24 24.84
C ASP A 487 11.58 -20.02 24.79
N PHE A 488 11.17 -18.75 24.95
CA PHE A 488 9.77 -18.36 24.96
C PHE A 488 9.09 -18.54 23.59
N THR A 489 9.85 -18.51 22.49
CA THR A 489 9.34 -18.78 21.15
C THR A 489 8.94 -20.24 21.03
N ALA A 490 9.87 -21.15 21.32
CA ALA A 490 9.59 -22.58 21.33
C ALA A 490 8.48 -22.93 22.35
N TYR A 491 8.47 -22.26 23.50
CA TYR A 491 7.45 -22.47 24.53
C TYR A 491 6.05 -22.14 24.04
N TYR A 492 5.80 -20.95 23.45
CA TYR A 492 4.45 -20.60 22.99
C TYR A 492 4.02 -21.49 21.82
N GLN A 493 4.93 -21.82 20.89
CA GLN A 493 4.64 -22.71 19.76
C GLN A 493 4.20 -24.09 20.25
N LYS A 494 4.92 -24.66 21.23
CA LYS A 494 4.54 -25.92 21.89
C LYS A 494 3.18 -25.84 22.59
N LYS A 495 2.78 -24.67 23.09
CA LYS A 495 1.43 -24.48 23.65
C LYS A 495 0.35 -24.42 22.57
N CYS A 496 0.67 -23.89 21.39
CA CYS A 496 -0.23 -23.85 20.25
C CYS A 496 -0.42 -25.22 19.56
N GLN A 497 0.55 -26.12 19.71
CA GLN A 497 0.47 -27.49 19.19
C GLN A 497 -0.58 -28.34 19.94
N GLY A 498 -1.39 -29.09 19.18
CA GLY A 498 -2.39 -30.05 19.66
C GLY A 498 -3.85 -29.54 19.70
N ASN A 499 -4.74 -30.38 20.24
CA ASN A 499 -6.19 -30.13 20.33
C ASN A 499 -6.64 -29.53 21.68
N LYS A 500 -5.69 -29.05 22.50
CA LYS A 500 -5.96 -28.50 23.84
C LYS A 500 -6.35 -27.02 23.86
N LEU A 501 -6.37 -26.38 22.70
CA LEU A 501 -6.86 -25.02 22.50
C LEU A 501 -7.97 -25.10 21.46
N ASN A 502 -9.07 -24.40 21.70
CA ASN A 502 -10.11 -24.28 20.69
C ASN A 502 -9.65 -23.34 19.54
N SER A 503 -10.41 -23.30 18.45
CA SER A 503 -10.06 -22.49 17.28
C SER A 503 -9.98 -21.00 17.60
N ASP A 504 -10.86 -20.48 18.46
CA ASP A 504 -10.89 -19.07 18.85
C ASP A 504 -9.66 -18.67 19.65
N GLU A 505 -9.22 -19.52 20.58
CA GLU A 505 -8.00 -19.31 21.37
C GLU A 505 -6.74 -19.38 20.49
N LYS A 506 -6.70 -20.30 19.53
CA LYS A 506 -5.61 -20.37 18.55
C LYS A 506 -5.55 -19.09 17.72
N ASN A 507 -6.69 -18.62 17.23
CA ASN A 507 -6.80 -17.36 16.48
C ASN A 507 -6.42 -16.16 17.36
N MET A 508 -6.84 -16.12 18.61
CA MET A 508 -6.48 -15.07 19.57
C MET A 508 -4.96 -15.03 19.80
N ILE A 509 -4.31 -16.18 20.04
CA ILE A 509 -2.85 -16.24 20.22
C ILE A 509 -2.11 -15.84 18.94
N ALA A 510 -2.57 -16.31 17.78
CA ALA A 510 -2.00 -15.95 16.49
C ALA A 510 -2.07 -14.44 16.24
N ASN A 511 -3.21 -13.82 16.56
CA ASN A 511 -3.47 -12.40 16.33
C ASN A 511 -2.97 -11.47 17.45
N THR A 512 -2.52 -12.02 18.58
CA THR A 512 -1.97 -11.21 19.68
C THR A 512 -0.66 -10.57 19.24
N ASN A 513 -0.60 -9.24 19.22
CA ASN A 513 0.64 -8.52 18.93
C ASN A 513 1.65 -8.68 20.08
N SER A 514 2.88 -9.09 19.73
CA SER A 514 3.97 -9.42 20.64
C SER A 514 4.52 -8.20 21.39
N LEU A 515 4.37 -6.99 20.85
CA LEU A 515 4.91 -5.73 21.37
C LEU A 515 3.83 -4.76 21.89
N THR A 516 2.58 -5.20 21.98
CA THR A 516 1.56 -4.42 22.68
C THR A 516 1.67 -4.65 24.19
N PRO A 517 1.42 -3.62 25.02
CA PRO A 517 1.35 -3.80 26.46
C PRO A 517 0.22 -4.78 26.81
N LEU A 518 0.33 -5.46 27.95
CA LEU A 518 -0.83 -6.11 28.53
C LEU A 518 -1.90 -5.05 28.76
N LYS A 519 -3.08 -5.22 28.15
CA LYS A 519 -4.26 -4.48 28.62
C LYS A 519 -4.35 -4.80 30.10
N LYS A 520 -4.09 -3.80 30.96
CA LYS A 520 -4.47 -3.91 32.37
C LYS A 520 -5.92 -4.34 32.33
N GLN A 521 -6.23 -5.56 32.74
CA GLN A 521 -7.58 -5.83 33.20
C GLN A 521 -7.77 -4.76 34.26
N GLN A 522 -8.52 -3.71 33.94
CA GLN A 522 -9.10 -2.85 34.95
C GLN A 522 -9.94 -3.81 35.77
N THR A 523 -9.31 -4.41 36.78
CA THR A 523 -10.01 -4.96 37.91
C THR A 523 -10.86 -3.80 38.38
N ASN A 524 -12.16 -3.85 38.08
CA ASN A 524 -13.21 -2.96 38.56
C ASN A 524 -13.30 -3.07 40.09
N ILE A 525 -12.21 -2.77 40.81
CA ILE A 525 -12.14 -2.75 42.26
C ILE A 525 -12.67 -1.40 42.75
N VAL A 526 -12.57 -0.33 41.95
CA VAL A 526 -13.05 1.00 42.33
C VAL A 526 -14.55 1.22 42.02
N LYS A 527 -15.16 0.46 41.08
CA LYS A 527 -16.62 0.55 40.81
C LYS A 527 -17.51 -0.23 41.78
N LYS A 528 -16.95 -1.16 42.59
CA LYS A 528 -17.74 -1.92 43.58
C LYS A 528 -17.97 -1.18 44.89
N ALA A 529 -17.26 -0.09 45.17
CA ALA A 529 -17.41 0.67 46.40
C ALA A 529 -18.42 1.84 46.31
N LEU A 530 -18.84 2.25 45.11
CA LEU A 530 -19.69 3.44 44.90
C LEU A 530 -20.90 3.20 43.96
N GLY A 531 -21.27 1.94 43.72
CA GLY A 531 -22.31 1.56 42.74
C GLY A 531 -23.46 0.74 43.30
N ILE A 532 -23.76 0.83 44.60
CA ILE A 532 -25.04 0.35 45.14
C ILE A 532 -26.00 1.53 45.11
N ALA A 533 -26.72 1.66 44.00
CA ALA A 533 -28.04 2.25 43.83
C ALA A 533 -28.12 2.99 42.47
N PHE A 534 -29.15 2.63 41.71
CA PHE A 534 -29.64 3.24 40.47
C PHE A 534 -28.94 2.84 39.15
N PHE A 535 -29.76 2.21 38.29
CA PHE A 535 -29.55 1.71 36.92
C PHE A 535 -29.14 0.24 36.77
N GLN A 536 -30.11 -0.66 37.01
CA GLN A 536 -30.19 -1.94 36.34
C GLN A 536 -30.54 -1.72 34.86
N ASN A 537 -29.55 -1.79 33.98
CA ASN A 537 -29.78 -2.16 32.58
C ASN A 537 -29.45 -3.64 32.40
N GLN A 538 -30.50 -4.46 32.32
CA GLN A 538 -30.45 -5.80 31.76
C GLN A 538 -30.24 -5.71 30.25
N SER A 539 -28.99 -5.74 29.78
CA SER A 539 -28.63 -6.25 28.45
C SER A 539 -27.11 -6.23 28.25
N SER A 540 -26.42 -7.26 28.72
CA SER A 540 -25.15 -7.71 28.14
C SER A 540 -24.92 -9.17 28.51
N GLY A 541 -25.58 -10.06 27.79
CA GLY A 541 -25.25 -11.48 27.75
C GLY A 541 -23.94 -11.74 26.99
N GLU A 542 -22.87 -11.00 27.28
CA GLU A 542 -21.53 -11.43 26.91
C GLU A 542 -21.05 -12.37 28.00
N ALA A 543 -21.27 -13.66 27.78
CA ALA A 543 -20.54 -14.69 28.51
C ALA A 543 -19.05 -14.36 28.40
N SER A 544 -18.44 -13.94 29.51
CA SER A 544 -16.99 -13.75 29.56
C SER A 544 -16.35 -15.12 29.33
N ASN A 545 -16.02 -15.44 28.09
CA ASN A 545 -15.22 -16.61 27.76
C ASN A 545 -13.86 -16.40 28.41
N LYS A 546 -13.70 -16.87 29.66
CA LYS A 546 -12.43 -16.85 30.37
C LYS A 546 -11.43 -17.65 29.52
N VAL A 547 -10.51 -16.93 28.91
CA VAL A 547 -9.38 -17.48 28.16
C VAL A 547 -8.68 -18.53 29.02
N SER A 548 -8.44 -19.74 28.49
CA SER A 548 -7.83 -20.81 29.28
C SER A 548 -6.42 -20.45 29.77
N ASP A 549 -6.00 -21.04 30.89
CA ASP A 549 -4.63 -20.91 31.40
C ASP A 549 -3.57 -21.25 30.34
N ARG A 550 -3.88 -22.19 29.43
CA ARG A 550 -2.97 -22.57 28.34
C ARG A 550 -2.84 -21.45 27.32
N ALA A 551 -3.94 -20.83 26.93
CA ALA A 551 -3.95 -19.70 26.02
C ALA A 551 -3.28 -18.45 26.64
N GLN A 552 -3.55 -18.16 27.92
CA GLN A 552 -2.88 -17.08 28.65
C GLN A 552 -1.36 -17.28 28.73
N LYS A 553 -0.90 -18.51 29.05
CA LYS A 553 0.53 -18.87 29.04
C LYS A 553 1.17 -18.67 27.67
N ALA A 554 0.46 -19.01 26.59
CA ALA A 554 0.95 -18.82 25.23
C ALA A 554 1.03 -17.33 24.84
N VAL A 555 0.01 -16.54 25.17
CA VAL A 555 -0.03 -15.08 24.97
C VAL A 555 1.13 -14.39 25.68
N LEU A 556 1.31 -14.68 26.98
CA LEU A 556 2.40 -14.10 27.77
C LEU A 556 3.78 -14.49 27.23
N ALA A 557 3.98 -15.77 26.90
CA ALA A 557 5.23 -16.22 26.32
C ALA A 557 5.52 -15.55 24.96
N LYS A 558 4.51 -15.40 24.09
CA LYS A 558 4.64 -14.69 22.82
C LYS A 558 5.04 -13.22 23.02
N LYS A 559 4.43 -12.54 24.00
CA LYS A 559 4.80 -11.15 24.35
C LYS A 559 6.22 -11.06 24.90
N ILE A 560 6.61 -11.94 25.83
CA ILE A 560 7.98 -12.02 26.37
C ILE A 560 9.00 -12.23 25.25
N ALA A 561 8.74 -13.12 24.30
CA ALA A 561 9.61 -13.37 23.16
C ALA A 561 9.80 -12.09 22.32
N GLY A 562 8.70 -11.41 21.97
CA GLY A 562 8.75 -10.14 21.22
C GLY A 562 9.50 -9.03 21.96
N HIS A 563 9.22 -8.83 23.25
CA HIS A 563 9.91 -7.81 24.06
C HIS A 563 11.41 -8.11 24.18
N THR A 564 11.79 -9.38 24.31
CA THR A 564 13.21 -9.79 24.34
C THR A 564 13.90 -9.48 23.01
N ALA A 565 13.27 -9.88 21.90
CA ALA A 565 13.69 -9.57 20.53
C ALA A 565 13.88 -8.06 20.28
N TYR A 566 12.93 -7.25 20.76
CA TYR A 566 13.01 -5.78 20.71
C TYR A 566 14.25 -5.26 21.44
N ILE A 567 14.43 -5.66 22.70
CA ILE A 567 15.52 -5.16 23.55
C ILE A 567 16.88 -5.55 22.97
N GLU A 568 17.02 -6.79 22.48
CA GLU A 568 18.25 -7.25 21.83
C GLU A 568 18.57 -6.45 20.56
N THR A 569 17.55 -6.16 19.75
CA THR A 569 17.71 -5.32 18.56
C THR A 569 18.08 -3.89 18.95
N ALA A 570 17.39 -3.30 19.93
CA ALA A 570 17.65 -1.96 20.44
C ALA A 570 19.09 -1.84 20.98
N ASN A 571 19.58 -2.84 21.72
CA ASN A 571 20.95 -2.87 22.25
C ASN A 571 22.03 -2.83 21.17
N LYS A 572 21.76 -3.37 19.99
CA LYS A 572 22.72 -3.37 18.87
C LYS A 572 22.67 -2.09 18.05
N LEU A 573 21.58 -1.32 18.18
CA LEU A 573 21.42 -0.01 17.55
C LEU A 573 21.89 1.13 18.48
N VAL A 574 21.97 0.92 19.78
CA VAL A 574 22.61 1.88 20.69
C VAL A 574 24.12 1.69 20.56
N PRO A 575 24.87 2.70 20.07
CA PRO A 575 26.32 2.62 19.90
C PRO A 575 27.09 2.43 21.21
#